data_AF-A0A2C7ARM2-F1
#
_entry.id   AF-A0A2C7ARM2-F1
#
_cell.length_a   1.000
_cell.length_b   1.000
_cell.length_c   1.000
_cell.angle_alpha   90.00
_cell.angle_beta   90.00
_cell.angle_gamma   90.00
#
_symmetry.space_group_name_H-M   'P 1'
#
loop_
_entity.id
_entity.type
_entity.pdbx_description
1 polymer ?
#
loop_
_entity_poly.entity_id
_entity_poly.type
_entity_poly.pdbx_seq_one_letter_code
_entity_poly.pdbx_strand_id
1 'polypeptide(L)'
;MTAAGSVLRDARGLDNARRALADRATPAGTLTNATLDATNAAQVAELLLAAAALRRESRGSHRRSDFTERSAQWQCHQDWSLDAHGLPEMTIRTIGHEQAPERSAA
;
A
#
# COMPACT_ATOMS: atom_id res chain seq x y z
N MET A 1 -2.15 -11.72 -6.64
CA MET A 1 -1.67 -11.42 -5.26
C MET A 1 -2.19 -12.48 -4.29
N THR A 2 -1.44 -13.52 -3.93
CA THR A 2 -2.00 -14.60 -3.09
C THR A 2 -1.11 -15.13 -1.96
N ALA A 3 -0.04 -14.40 -1.57
CA ALA A 3 0.72 -14.77 -0.35
C ALA A 3 0.98 -13.59 0.62
N ALA A 4 1.39 -12.41 0.14
CA ALA A 4 1.65 -11.25 1.01
C ALA A 4 0.52 -10.21 1.09
N GLY A 5 -0.53 -10.40 0.30
CA GLY A 5 -1.80 -9.69 0.42
C GLY A 5 -2.82 -10.43 1.28
N SER A 6 -2.39 -11.50 1.96
CA SER A 6 -3.26 -12.32 2.82
C SER A 6 -3.75 -11.51 4.02
N VAL A 7 -4.74 -12.07 4.73
CA VAL A 7 -5.38 -11.46 5.90
C VAL A 7 -4.35 -11.05 6.97
N LEU A 8 -3.23 -11.79 7.08
CA LEU A 8 -2.16 -11.55 8.04
C LEU A 8 -0.81 -11.43 7.33
N ARG A 9 -0.09 -10.33 7.58
CA ARG A 9 1.20 -10.01 6.94
C ARG A 9 2.33 -10.05 7.96
N ASP A 10 3.56 -10.28 7.50
CA ASP A 10 4.79 -10.04 8.25
C ASP A 10 5.87 -9.48 7.32
N ALA A 11 6.98 -8.99 7.89
CA ALA A 11 8.07 -8.42 7.11
C ALA A 11 8.62 -9.40 6.05
N ARG A 12 8.73 -10.69 6.38
CA ARG A 12 9.26 -11.72 5.46
C ARG A 12 8.32 -11.92 4.26
N GLY A 13 7.02 -12.06 4.51
CA GLY A 13 6.00 -12.25 3.50
C GLY A 13 5.94 -11.05 2.56
N LEU A 14 6.02 -9.83 3.11
CA LEU A 14 6.07 -8.61 2.31
C LEU A 14 7.32 -8.55 1.41
N ASP A 15 8.51 -8.88 1.93
CA ASP A 15 9.73 -8.93 1.10
C ASP A 15 9.64 -10.01 0.02
N ASN A 16 9.12 -11.20 0.35
CA ASN A 16 8.94 -12.28 -0.61
C ASN A 16 8.02 -11.87 -1.76
N ALA A 17 6.90 -11.19 -1.48
CA ALA A 17 6.02 -10.72 -2.56
C ALA A 17 6.62 -9.60 -3.38
N ARG A 18 7.40 -8.70 -2.77
CA ARG A 18 8.12 -7.66 -3.49
C ARG A 18 9.11 -8.28 -4.48
N ARG A 19 9.89 -9.28 -4.05
CA ARG A 19 10.79 -10.05 -4.94
C ARG A 19 10.02 -10.75 -6.05
N ALA A 20 8.95 -11.46 -5.70
CA ALA A 20 8.15 -12.19 -6.67
C ALA A 20 7.43 -11.27 -7.67
N LEU A 21 7.17 -10.01 -7.32
CA LEU A 21 6.66 -8.99 -8.23
C LEU A 21 7.77 -8.51 -9.18
N ALA A 22 8.97 -8.22 -8.66
CA ALA A 22 10.13 -7.83 -9.45
C ALA A 22 10.51 -8.90 -10.48
N ASP A 23 10.49 -10.18 -10.09
CA ASP A 23 10.78 -11.32 -10.98
C ASP A 23 9.78 -11.44 -12.15
N ARG A 24 8.57 -10.88 -11.99
CA ARG A 24 7.50 -10.88 -13.01
C ARG A 24 7.45 -9.59 -13.83
N ALA A 25 8.18 -8.56 -13.42
CA ALA A 25 8.26 -7.29 -14.13
C ALA A 25 9.21 -7.42 -15.33
N THR A 26 8.81 -8.24 -16.30
CA THR A 26 9.56 -8.42 -17.56
C THR A 26 9.07 -7.38 -18.57
N PRO A 27 9.96 -6.70 -19.31
CA PRO A 27 9.53 -5.78 -20.37
C PRO A 27 8.65 -6.52 -21.39
N ALA A 28 7.42 -6.05 -21.58
CA ALA A 28 6.54 -6.59 -22.60
C ALA A 28 7.07 -6.20 -23.98
N GLY A 29 7.30 -7.19 -24.86
CA GLY A 29 7.81 -6.95 -26.21
C GLY A 29 6.80 -6.30 -27.16
N THR A 30 5.49 -6.40 -26.86
CA THR A 30 4.40 -5.86 -27.68
C THR A 30 3.43 -5.08 -26.81
N LEU A 31 3.05 -3.88 -27.24
CA LEU A 31 2.05 -3.07 -26.56
C LEU A 31 0.64 -3.57 -26.90
N THR A 32 -0.05 -4.12 -25.91
CA THR A 32 -1.44 -4.61 -25.97
C THR A 32 -2.21 -4.15 -24.73
N ASN A 33 -3.54 -4.24 -24.76
CA ASN A 33 -4.35 -3.95 -23.57
C ASN A 33 -3.95 -4.86 -22.39
N ALA A 34 -3.70 -6.14 -22.66
CA ALA A 34 -3.28 -7.08 -21.62
C ALA A 34 -1.94 -6.71 -20.98
N THR A 35 -0.98 -6.19 -21.77
CA THR A 35 0.31 -5.76 -21.24
C THR A 35 0.19 -4.45 -20.47
N LEU A 36 -0.68 -3.53 -20.92
CA LEU A 36 -0.99 -2.30 -20.17
C LEU A 36 -1.65 -2.62 -18.82
N ASP A 37 -2.64 -3.52 -18.81
CA ASP A 37 -3.32 -3.96 -17.58
C ASP A 37 -2.34 -4.63 -16.61
N ALA A 38 -1.44 -5.47 -17.13
CA ALA A 38 -0.40 -6.10 -16.33
C ALA A 38 0.56 -5.07 -15.72
N THR A 39 1.00 -4.07 -16.49
CA THR A 39 1.84 -2.97 -16.00
C THR A 39 1.13 -2.18 -14.90
N ASN A 40 -0.12 -1.76 -15.13
CA ASN A 40 -0.91 -1.01 -14.15
C ASN A 40 -1.09 -1.82 -12.85
N ALA A 41 -1.44 -3.11 -12.96
CA ALA A 41 -1.60 -3.98 -11.81
C ALA A 41 -0.29 -4.20 -11.05
N ALA A 42 0.84 -4.31 -11.74
CA ALA A 42 2.16 -4.45 -11.13
C ALA A 42 2.56 -3.17 -10.36
N GLN A 43 2.35 -1.99 -10.94
CA GLN A 43 2.61 -0.71 -10.31
C GLN A 43 1.77 -0.52 -9.03
N VAL A 44 0.46 -0.79 -9.11
CA VAL A 44 -0.42 -0.72 -7.94
C VAL A 44 0.01 -1.73 -6.87
N ALA A 45 0.40 -2.96 -7.26
CA ALA A 45 0.88 -3.94 -6.31
C ALA A 45 2.18 -3.50 -5.62
N GLU A 46 3.09 -2.85 -6.32
CA GLU A 46 4.33 -2.30 -5.76
C GLU A 46 4.03 -1.22 -4.71
N LEU A 47 3.18 -0.24 -5.04
CA LEU A 47 2.79 0.82 -4.11
C LEU A 47 2.09 0.25 -2.86
N LEU A 48 1.22 -0.75 -3.03
CA LEU A 48 0.54 -1.41 -1.91
C LEU A 48 1.52 -2.17 -1.00
N LEU A 49 2.50 -2.87 -1.58
CA LEU A 49 3.53 -3.58 -0.81
C LEU A 49 4.44 -2.59 -0.07
N ALA A 50 4.82 -1.48 -0.71
CA ALA A 50 5.62 -0.43 -0.08
C ALA A 50 4.87 0.21 1.09
N ALA A 51 3.59 0.57 0.91
CA ALA A 51 2.73 1.09 1.96
C ALA A 51 2.59 0.13 3.15
N ALA A 52 2.40 -1.17 2.86
CA ALA A 52 2.25 -2.20 3.87
C ALA A 52 3.55 -2.49 4.63
N ALA A 53 4.71 -2.42 3.95
CA ALA A 53 6.02 -2.61 4.55
C ALA A 53 6.38 -1.46 5.48
N LEU A 54 6.08 -0.22 5.05
CA LEU A 54 6.33 0.99 5.82
C LEU A 54 5.43 1.09 7.05
N ARG A 55 4.13 0.75 6.94
CA ARG A 55 3.19 0.77 8.07
C ARG A 55 3.54 -0.30 9.10
N ARG A 56 3.98 0.13 10.28
CA ARG A 56 4.33 -0.73 11.44
C ARG A 56 3.25 -0.67 12.52
N GLU A 57 2.06 -1.15 12.20
CA GLU A 57 0.94 -1.36 13.13
C GLU A 57 -0.06 -2.37 12.55
N SER A 58 -1.09 -2.71 13.31
CA SER A 58 -2.29 -3.37 12.80
C SER A 58 -3.52 -2.48 12.97
N ARG A 59 -4.25 -2.21 11.87
CA ARG A 59 -5.47 -1.40 11.87
C ARG A 59 -6.41 -1.82 10.72
N GLY A 60 -7.67 -2.11 11.04
CA GLY A 60 -8.66 -2.53 10.05
C GLY A 60 -8.23 -3.80 9.29
N SER A 61 -8.26 -3.74 7.96
CA SER A 61 -7.83 -4.83 7.05
C SER A 61 -6.32 -4.99 6.92
N HIS A 62 -5.54 -4.06 7.46
CA HIS A 62 -4.09 -4.19 7.55
C HIS A 62 -3.72 -4.85 8.89
N ARG A 63 -3.37 -6.14 8.86
CA ARG A 63 -2.90 -6.90 10.04
C ARG A 63 -1.46 -7.36 9.84
N ARG A 64 -0.62 -7.11 10.84
CA ARG A 64 0.81 -7.43 10.91
C ARG A 64 1.06 -8.32 12.13
N SER A 65 1.54 -9.55 11.95
CA SER A 65 1.87 -10.44 13.08
C SER A 65 3.11 -9.98 13.85
N ASP A 66 3.98 -9.21 13.21
CA ASP A 66 5.17 -8.56 13.78
C ASP A 66 4.88 -7.16 14.35
N PHE A 67 3.68 -6.61 14.14
CA PHE A 67 3.19 -5.34 14.72
C PHE A 67 1.69 -5.43 15.02
N THR A 68 1.32 -6.13 16.09
CA THR A 68 -0.07 -6.52 16.39
C THR A 68 -0.94 -5.36 16.89
N GLU A 69 -0.34 -4.34 17.48
CA GLU A 69 -1.04 -3.23 18.10
C GLU A 69 -1.26 -2.05 17.14
N ARG A 70 -2.24 -1.20 17.47
CA ARG A 70 -2.41 0.12 16.86
C ARG A 70 -1.36 1.08 17.44
N SER A 71 -0.90 2.04 16.65
CA SER A 71 0.01 3.09 17.10
C SER A 71 -0.54 4.49 16.84
N ALA A 72 -0.29 5.43 17.75
CA ALA A 72 -0.70 6.82 17.59
C ALA A 72 0.01 7.49 16.40
N GLN A 73 1.28 7.14 16.14
CA GLN A 73 2.07 7.69 15.04
C GLN A 73 1.49 7.35 13.65
N TRP A 74 0.67 6.30 13.56
CA TRP A 74 0.06 5.83 12.31
C TRP A 74 -1.39 6.30 12.13
N GLN A 75 -1.84 7.28 12.93
CA GLN A 75 -3.12 7.98 12.72
C GLN A 75 -3.01 9.01 11.59
N CYS A 76 -2.65 8.52 10.41
CA CYS A 76 -2.40 9.30 9.21
C CYS A 76 -2.76 8.48 7.96
N HIS A 77 -2.97 9.18 6.86
CA HIS A 77 -2.97 8.59 5.53
C HIS A 77 -1.56 8.55 4.97
N GLN A 78 -1.27 7.50 4.20
CA GLN A 78 -0.11 7.42 3.34
C GLN A 78 -0.62 7.61 1.92
N ASP A 79 -0.19 8.68 1.27
CA ASP A 79 -0.53 8.98 -0.11
C ASP A 79 0.69 8.59 -0.95
N TRP A 80 0.52 7.55 -1.77
CA TRP A 80 1.58 6.98 -2.61
C TRP A 80 1.36 7.35 -4.07
N SER A 81 2.43 7.78 -4.73
CA SER A 81 2.47 8.12 -6.16
C SER A 81 3.71 7.51 -6.82
N LEU A 82 3.76 7.59 -8.14
CA LEU A 82 4.98 7.36 -8.90
C LEU A 82 5.51 8.72 -9.37
N ASP A 83 6.82 8.90 -9.32
CA ASP A 83 7.49 10.06 -9.89
C ASP A 83 7.59 9.97 -11.44
N ALA A 84 8.24 10.95 -12.07
CA ALA A 84 8.46 10.98 -13.52
C ALA A 84 9.32 9.82 -14.05
N HIS A 85 10.04 9.12 -13.17
CA HIS A 85 10.87 7.96 -13.48
C HIS A 85 10.16 6.63 -13.16
N GLY A 86 8.93 6.67 -12.66
CA GLY A 86 8.18 5.50 -12.25
C GLY A 86 8.62 4.93 -10.90
N LEU A 87 9.33 5.72 -10.08
CA LEU A 87 9.74 5.32 -8.74
C LEU A 87 8.68 5.70 -7.70
N PRO A 88 8.42 4.87 -6.68
CA PRO A 88 7.48 5.18 -5.61
C PRO A 88 7.90 6.40 -4.78
N GLU A 89 6.99 7.36 -4.65
CA GLU A 89 7.06 8.47 -3.71
C GLU A 89 5.90 8.39 -2.71
N MET A 90 6.14 8.83 -1.47
CA MET A 90 5.14 8.80 -0.41
C MET A 90 5.09 10.12 0.34
N THR A 91 3.88 10.63 0.54
CA THR A 91 3.59 11.71 1.47
C THR A 91 2.70 11.22 2.61
N ILE A 92 2.84 11.86 3.77
CA ILE A 92 2.00 11.59 4.94
C ILE A 92 1.00 12.73 5.10
N ARG A 93 -0.28 12.38 5.22
CA ARG A 93 -1.35 13.33 5.53
C ARG A 93 -1.93 13.01 6.89
N THR A 94 -1.77 13.92 7.84
CA THR A 94 -2.36 13.76 9.18
C THR A 94 -3.88 13.79 9.08
N ILE A 95 -4.54 12.90 9.82
CA ILE A 95 -6.00 12.95 9.94
C ILE A 95 -6.33 14.10 10.89
N GLY A 96 -6.90 15.19 10.36
CA GLY A 96 -7.45 16.26 11.18
C GLY A 96 -8.63 15.73 12.01
N HIS A 97 -8.78 16.20 13.25
CA HIS A 97 -10.04 16.08 13.97
C HIS A 97 -11.08 16.93 13.20
N GLU A 98 -11.78 16.33 12.24
CA GLU A 98 -12.95 16.96 11.64
C GLU A 98 -13.99 17.05 12.75
N GLN A 99 -14.15 18.23 13.35
CA GLN A 99 -15.24 18.47 14.27
C GLN A 99 -16.54 18.29 13.50
N ALA A 100 -17.36 17.33 13.93
CA ALA A 100 -18.70 17.16 13.40
C ALA A 100 -19.43 18.51 13.48
N PRO A 101 -20.16 18.93 12.44
CA PRO A 101 -20.94 20.15 12.52
C PRO A 101 -21.92 20.02 13.69
N GLU A 102 -21.87 20.97 14.62
CA GLU A 102 -22.88 21.10 15.67
C GLU A 102 -24.25 21.10 14.98
N ARG A 103 -25.05 20.07 15.26
CA ARG A 103 -26.47 20.11 14.91
C ARG A 103 -27.08 21.23 15.75
N SER A 104 -27.25 22.39 15.14
CA SER A 104 -28.09 23.45 15.69
C SER A 104 -29.46 22.84 16.00
N ALA A 105 -29.79 22.73 17.28
CA ALA A 105 -31.13 22.42 17.72
C ALA A 105 -32.02 23.59 17.28
N ALA A 106 -33.05 23.28 16.50
CA ALA A 106 -34.19 24.14 16.22
C ALA A 106 -35.44 23.43 16.77
#